data_AF-A0A0N0BDR4-F1
#
_entry.id   AF-A0A0N0BDR4-F1
#
_cell.length_a   1.000
_cell.length_b   1.000
_cell.length_c   1.000
_cell.angle_alpha   90.00
_cell.angle_beta   90.00
_cell.angle_gamma   90.00
#
_symmetry.space_group_name_H-M   'P 1'
#
loop_
_entity.id
_entity.type
_entity.pdbx_description
1 polymer ?
#
loop_
_entity_poly.entity_id
_entity_poly.type
_entity_poly.pdbx_seq_one_letter_code
_entity_poly.pdbx_strand_id
1 'polypeptide(L)'
;MKALEVERFLETPSTGNDEENIQTPNFTLFSIDLTLKTLPEGTPIIVSERERYDAGDTLRANCSLPPSKPPAHLSFTLNNVAFQSVQLV
;
A
#
# COMPACT_ATOMS: atom_id res chain seq x y z
N MET A 1 -11.58 11.00 -7.10
CA MET A 1 -11.16 9.59 -7.22
C MET A 1 -11.41 9.15 -8.65
N LYS A 2 -10.38 8.71 -9.38
CA LYS A 2 -10.57 8.12 -10.72
C LYS A 2 -10.72 6.62 -10.54
N ALA A 3 -11.82 6.05 -11.02
CA ALA A 3 -11.94 4.62 -11.21
C ALA A 3 -10.92 4.19 -12.27
N LEU A 4 -10.23 3.08 -12.02
CA LEU A 4 -9.38 2.44 -13.02
C LEU A 4 -10.22 1.34 -13.66
N GLU A 5 -10.76 1.61 -14.84
CA GLU A 5 -11.43 0.59 -15.66
C GLU A 5 -10.36 -0.14 -16.47
N VAL A 6 -10.18 -1.44 -16.26
CA VAL A 6 -9.22 -2.24 -17.04
C VAL A 6 -9.81 -3.61 -17.36
N GLU A 7 -10.47 -3.72 -18.50
CA GLU A 7 -10.60 -4.99 -19.21
C GLU A 7 -9.45 -5.09 -20.22
N ARG A 8 -8.59 -6.10 -20.10
CA ARG A 8 -7.59 -6.42 -21.15
C ARG A 8 -7.76 -7.85 -21.61
N PHE A 9 -8.12 -8.00 -22.89
CA PHE A 9 -8.11 -9.25 -23.63
C PHE A 9 -6.70 -9.48 -24.20
N LEU A 10 -6.14 -10.69 -24.04
CA LEU A 10 -4.89 -11.09 -24.70
C LEU A 10 -5.23 -12.01 -25.87
N GLU A 11 -4.90 -11.59 -27.09
CA GLU A 11 -5.00 -12.42 -28.30
C GLU A 11 -3.81 -13.39 -28.36
N THR A 12 -4.05 -14.69 -28.56
CA THR A 12 -2.96 -15.64 -28.79
C THR A 12 -2.47 -15.55 -30.24
N PRO A 13 -1.15 -15.53 -30.50
CA PRO A 13 -0.65 -15.52 -31.87
C PRO A 13 -1.01 -16.84 -32.58
N SER A 14 -1.86 -16.77 -33.60
CA SER A 14 -2.11 -17.89 -34.51
C SER A 14 -0.86 -18.15 -35.35
N THR A 15 -0.18 -19.27 -35.12
CA THR A 15 0.85 -19.77 -36.04
C THR A 15 0.17 -20.24 -37.32
N GLY A 16 0.18 -19.38 -38.35
CA GLY A 16 -0.39 -19.68 -39.66
C GLY A 16 0.46 -20.67 -40.45
N ASN A 17 -0.19 -21.74 -40.92
CA ASN A 17 0.11 -22.39 -42.18
C ASN A 17 -1.21 -22.43 -42.95
N ASP A 18 -1.17 -22.09 -44.23
CA ASP A 18 -2.29 -21.66 -45.05
C ASP A 18 -3.44 -22.67 -45.18
N GLU A 19 -4.60 -22.34 -44.63
CA GLU A 19 -5.93 -22.61 -45.20
C GLU A 19 -6.89 -21.61 -44.52
N GLU A 20 -7.73 -20.91 -45.29
CA GLU A 20 -8.73 -19.97 -44.77
C GLU A 20 -9.85 -20.72 -44.04
N ASN A 21 -9.48 -21.39 -42.95
CA ASN A 21 -10.37 -21.90 -41.94
C ASN A 21 -10.73 -20.69 -41.08
N ILE A 22 -12.01 -20.27 -41.13
CA ILE A 22 -12.54 -19.22 -40.26
C ILE A 22 -12.49 -19.75 -38.82
N GLN A 23 -11.31 -19.70 -38.21
CA GLN A 23 -11.10 -20.00 -36.81
C GLN A 23 -11.70 -18.87 -36.01
N THR A 24 -12.67 -19.21 -35.17
CA THR A 24 -13.18 -18.28 -34.17
C THR A 24 -12.02 -17.92 -33.23
N PRO A 25 -11.75 -16.62 -33.01
CA PRO A 25 -10.72 -16.23 -32.06
C PRO A 25 -11.09 -16.76 -30.68
N ASN A 26 -10.17 -17.49 -30.05
CA ASN A 26 -10.33 -17.94 -28.69
C ASN A 26 -9.87 -16.83 -27.73
N PHE A 27 -10.78 -16.36 -26.89
CA PHE A 27 -10.45 -15.38 -25.87
C PHE A 27 -10.29 -16.09 -24.54
N THR A 28 -9.13 -15.91 -23.90
CA THR A 28 -8.92 -16.37 -22.52
C THR A 28 -9.09 -15.19 -21.58
N LEU A 29 -10.00 -15.35 -20.60
CA LEU A 29 -10.20 -14.35 -19.55
C LEU A 29 -9.16 -14.57 -18.45
N PHE A 30 -8.45 -13.50 -18.08
CA PHE A 30 -7.57 -13.48 -16.92
C PHE A 30 -8.07 -12.43 -15.92
N SER A 31 -8.26 -12.85 -14.67
CA SER A 31 -8.51 -11.92 -13.56
C SER A 31 -7.18 -11.48 -12.96
N ILE A 32 -7.01 -10.16 -12.76
CA ILE A 32 -5.85 -9.59 -12.08
C ILE A 32 -6.35 -8.91 -10.81
N ASP A 33 -5.78 -9.28 -9.67
CA ASP A 33 -6.09 -8.65 -8.39
C ASP A 33 -5.38 -7.30 -8.28
N LEU A 34 -6.16 -6.23 -8.38
CA LEU A 34 -5.69 -4.86 -8.16
C LEU A 34 -6.00 -4.42 -6.74
N THR A 35 -4.96 -4.09 -5.96
CA THR A 35 -5.15 -3.53 -4.62
C THR A 35 -4.97 -2.01 -4.65
N LEU A 36 -6.03 -1.28 -4.28
CA LEU A 36 -5.93 0.16 -4.07
C LEU A 36 -5.07 0.44 -2.83
N LYS A 37 -3.93 1.11 -3.03
CA LYS A 37 -3.08 1.58 -1.93
C LYS A 37 -3.35 3.06 -1.69
N THR A 38 -3.82 3.41 -0.50
CA THR A 38 -3.95 4.81 -0.08
C THR A 38 -2.86 5.14 0.91
N LEU A 39 -2.02 6.10 0.54
CA LEU A 39 -1.04 6.66 1.47
C LEU A 39 -1.74 7.63 2.42
N PRO A 40 -1.25 7.74 3.66
CA PRO A 40 -1.78 8.72 4.59
C PRO A 40 -1.40 10.12 4.15
N GLU A 41 -2.31 11.06 4.36
CA GLU A 41 -2.14 12.46 3.97
C GLU A 41 -1.16 13.17 4.92
N GLY A 42 0.12 13.15 4.58
CA GLY A 42 1.18 13.83 5.33
C GLY A 42 2.09 12.88 6.11
N THR A 43 2.77 13.43 7.12
CA THR A 43 3.78 12.71 7.92
C THR A 43 3.25 12.37 9.32
N PRO A 44 3.84 11.37 10.01
CA PRO A 44 3.49 11.08 11.40
C PRO A 44 3.73 12.31 12.28
N ILE A 45 2.84 12.51 13.25
CA ILE A 45 2.94 13.59 14.25
C ILE A 45 3.23 12.94 15.60
N ILE A 46 4.26 13.45 16.28
CA ILE A 46 4.65 13.01 17.62
C ILE A 46 4.24 14.08 18.62
N VAL A 47 3.49 13.69 19.64
CA VAL A 47 3.06 14.57 20.73
C VAL A 47 3.49 13.96 22.05
N SER A 48 4.31 14.68 22.82
CA SER A 48 4.73 14.30 24.17
C SER A 48 3.83 14.95 25.22
N GLU A 49 3.74 14.34 26.41
CA GLU A 49 2.97 14.91 27.53
C GLU A 49 3.57 16.20 28.10
N ARG A 50 4.87 16.39 27.90
CA ARG A 50 5.65 17.52 28.39
C ARG A 50 6.59 18.01 27.30
N GLU A 51 6.93 19.29 27.34
CA GLU A 51 7.92 19.90 26.45
C GLU A 51 9.37 19.58 26.87
N ARG A 52 9.59 19.29 28.15
CA ARG A 52 10.91 19.01 28.74
C ARG A 52 10.82 17.87 29.73
N TYR A 53 11.93 17.13 29.84
CA TYR A 53 12.10 15.98 30.72
C TYR A 53 13.48 16.05 31.35
N ASP A 54 13.57 15.68 32.63
CA ASP A 54 14.81 15.55 33.36
C ASP A 54 15.33 14.12 33.31
N ALA A 55 16.62 13.93 33.64
CA ALA A 55 17.22 12.60 33.68
C ALA A 55 16.53 11.73 34.72
N GLY A 56 16.05 10.55 34.30
CA GLY A 56 15.28 9.63 35.14
C GLY A 56 13.76 9.70 34.92
N ASP A 57 13.27 10.71 34.19
CA ASP A 57 11.85 10.78 33.84
C ASP A 57 11.43 9.69 32.85
N THR A 58 10.15 9.32 32.91
CA THR A 58 9.52 8.51 31.87
C THR A 58 8.92 9.42 30.80
N LEU A 59 9.39 9.28 29.56
CA LEU A 59 8.82 9.92 28.37
C LEU A 59 7.56 9.16 27.93
N ARG A 60 6.40 9.82 28.00
CA ARG A 60 5.18 9.38 27.30
C ARG A 60 4.96 10.28 26.09
N ALA A 61 4.88 9.64 24.93
CA ALA A 61 4.57 10.29 23.67
C ALA A 61 3.62 9.42 22.85
N ASN A 62 2.80 10.08 22.05
CA ASN A 62 1.94 9.45 21.06
C ASN A 62 2.47 9.76 19.67
N CYS A 63 2.52 8.75 18.81
CA CYS A 63 2.83 8.91 17.39
C CYS A 63 1.56 8.56 16.61
N SER A 64 0.99 9.55 15.92
CA SER A 64 -0.25 9.39 15.15
C SER A 64 -0.01 9.65 13.67
N LEU A 65 -0.70 8.89 12.82
CA LEU A 65 -0.69 9.06 11.37
C LEU A 65 -2.13 9.02 10.85
N PRO A 66 -2.49 9.80 9.82
CA PRO A 66 -3.78 9.65 9.15
C PRO A 66 -4.00 8.22 8.63
N PRO A 67 -5.25 7.83 8.36
CA PRO A 67 -5.56 6.47 7.89
C PRO A 67 -4.86 6.14 6.56
N SER A 68 -4.37 4.91 6.44
CA SER A 68 -3.81 4.35 5.21
C SER A 68 -4.45 3.01 4.87
N LYS A 69 -4.36 2.59 3.61
CA LYS A 69 -4.73 1.25 3.18
C LYS A 69 -3.59 0.67 2.36
N PRO A 70 -2.96 -0.44 2.79
CA PRO A 70 -3.22 -1.19 4.03
C PRO A 70 -2.82 -0.41 5.31
N PRO A 71 -3.18 -0.91 6.50
CA PRO A 71 -2.74 -0.36 7.80
C PRO A 71 -1.23 -0.09 7.86
N ALA A 72 -0.85 1.10 8.33
CA ALA A 72 0.55 1.50 8.43
C ALA A 72 1.25 0.88 9.65
N HIS A 73 2.55 0.62 9.50
CA HIS A 73 3.44 0.30 10.60
C HIS A 73 4.21 1.55 11.02
N LEU A 74 4.09 1.93 12.29
CA LEU A 74 4.85 3.04 12.86
C LEU A 74 5.99 2.51 13.72
N SER A 75 7.18 3.08 13.53
CA SER A 75 8.32 2.90 14.41
C SER A 75 8.70 4.23 15.03
N PHE A 76 9.10 4.20 16.30
CA PHE A 76 9.51 5.37 17.06
C PHE A 76 11.00 5.28 17.38
N THR A 77 11.74 6.37 17.17
CA THR A 77 13.17 6.45 17.44
C THR A 77 13.44 7.67 18.30
N LEU A 78 14.04 7.48 19.48
CA LEU A 78 14.49 8.56 20.36
C LEU A 78 16.01 8.58 20.37
N ASN A 79 16.63 9.69 19.97
CA ASN A 79 18.09 9.86 20.00
C ASN A 79 18.84 8.66 19.38
N ASN A 80 18.40 8.21 18.20
CA ASN A 80 18.95 7.05 17.47
C ASN A 80 18.69 5.67 18.11
N VAL A 81 17.90 5.57 19.17
CA VAL A 81 17.44 4.30 19.75
C VAL A 81 16.04 3.99 19.24
N ALA A 82 15.88 2.86 18.56
CA ALA A 82 14.58 2.39 18.07
C ALA A 82 13.78 1.71 19.20
N PHE A 83 12.48 1.98 19.23
CA PHE A 83 11.50 1.35 20.14
C PHE A 83 10.59 0.40 19.35
N GLN A 84 9.71 -0.32 20.06
CA GLN A 84 8.79 -1.26 19.43
C GLN A 84 7.89 -0.58 18.40
N SER A 85 7.75 -1.24 17.24
CA SER A 85 6.83 -0.83 16.19
C SER A 85 5.40 -1.24 16.53
N VAL A 86 4.44 -0.37 16.26
CA VAL A 86 3.00 -0.62 16.47
C VAL A 86 2.29 -0.55 15.12
N GLN A 87 1.38 -1.49 14.88
CA GLN A 87 0.47 -1.44 13.74
C GLN A 87 -0.80 -0.70 14.15
N LEU A 88 -1.13 0.38 13.45
CA LEU A 88 -2.37 1.11 13.66
C LEU A 88 -3.45 0.47 12.81
N VAL A 89 -4.49 -0.06 13.45
CA VAL A 89 -5.68 -0.65 12.82
C VAL A 89 -6.65 0.40 12.30
#